data_AF-A0A3A8JR98-F1
#
_entry.id   AF-A0A3A8JR98-F1
#
_cell.length_a   1.000
_cell.length_b   1.000
_cell.length_c   1.000
_cell.angle_alpha   90.00
_cell.angle_beta   90.00
_cell.angle_gamma   90.00
#
_symmetry.space_group_name_H-M   'P 1'
#
loop_
_entity.id
_entity.type
_entity.pdbx_description
1 polymer ?
#
loop_
_entity_poly.entity_id
_entity_poly.type
_entity_poly.pdbx_seq_one_letter_code
_entity_poly.pdbx_strand_id
1 'polypeptide(L)'
;MRRLGSALLAVSMFAGCGGLETEPSPESLTSPSIESQQAPITTTNVDVAPECQGIITFVNTASFQTLDTYLPSNVVTNLVSRRATAPFTSLADVSSVNLVAETRLKQIEQGARATGAIGSSCVGIFDGLAISTSDAAAIVSLVNTIPDSELHDVLPDAWNGAANLLNLRPFTTAQAISNVAGIGEVSFRSIRNSATLSRPFEALATALNAIPSNGSYGAQLKRHFDWWNEVTAYHGYSQGGPTCFGLEPSSVPSGATIRPNLANAAEVRAAVVNTINYVNGNALISASVRNAGLANLDALSAGRSFKGCIFSYSDDPWSRHNVSIFVDTVNGFSVFTETWWAE
;
A
#
# COMPACT_ATOMS: atom_id res chain seq x y z
N MET A 1 -8.23 20.29 -58.36
CA MET A 1 -8.03 21.67 -58.85
C MET A 1 -7.98 22.62 -57.66
N ARG A 2 -6.93 23.47 -57.61
CA ARG A 2 -6.79 24.80 -56.95
C ARG A 2 -7.19 24.91 -55.46
N ARG A 3 -6.28 24.97 -54.47
CA ARG A 3 -5.26 25.96 -54.06
C ARG A 3 -5.78 27.36 -53.63
N LEU A 4 -5.12 27.83 -52.55
CA LEU A 4 -4.91 29.21 -52.03
C LEU A 4 -5.76 29.56 -50.78
N GLY A 5 -5.21 30.13 -49.71
CA GLY A 5 -3.85 30.64 -49.50
C GLY A 5 -3.62 31.12 -48.05
N SER A 6 -2.34 31.16 -47.70
CA SER A 6 -1.76 31.62 -46.43
C SER A 6 -1.85 33.15 -46.26
N ALA A 7 -1.83 33.62 -45.00
CA ALA A 7 -1.34 34.95 -44.65
C ALA A 7 -0.53 34.87 -43.34
N LEU A 8 0.79 34.96 -43.49
CA LEU A 8 1.75 35.36 -42.46
C LEU A 8 1.83 36.88 -42.50
N LEU A 9 1.86 37.54 -41.34
CA LEU A 9 2.49 38.85 -41.16
C LEU A 9 3.10 38.92 -39.76
N ALA A 10 4.34 39.37 -39.73
CA ALA A 10 5.25 39.42 -38.61
C ALA A 10 5.75 40.86 -38.38
N VAL A 11 6.52 41.04 -37.30
CA VAL A 11 7.50 42.11 -37.02
C VAL A 11 6.85 43.46 -36.60
N SER A 12 7.26 44.23 -35.57
CA SER A 12 8.48 44.31 -34.73
C SER A 12 8.30 45.32 -33.58
N MET A 13 9.14 45.11 -32.56
CA MET A 13 9.65 45.96 -31.45
C MET A 13 9.76 47.50 -31.65
N PHE A 14 9.57 48.33 -30.60
CA PHE A 14 10.61 48.82 -29.67
C PHE A 14 10.15 49.98 -28.74
N ALA A 15 10.52 49.85 -27.45
CA ALA A 15 10.99 50.84 -26.47
C ALA A 15 10.18 52.11 -26.08
N GLY A 16 9.94 52.26 -24.77
CA GLY A 16 9.66 53.53 -24.07
C GLY A 16 9.69 53.36 -22.54
N CYS A 17 10.69 53.97 -21.89
CA CYS A 17 10.92 53.98 -20.43
C CYS A 17 9.96 54.89 -19.65
N GLY A 18 9.59 54.49 -18.43
CA GLY A 18 9.34 55.43 -17.32
C GLY A 18 8.10 55.18 -16.46
N GLY A 19 8.30 54.90 -15.16
CA GLY A 19 7.36 55.29 -14.09
C GLY A 19 6.63 54.16 -13.34
N LEU A 20 7.27 53.68 -12.27
CA LEU A 20 6.77 53.10 -11.01
C LEU A 20 5.25 52.83 -10.85
N GLU A 21 4.89 51.56 -10.66
CA GLU A 21 4.02 51.09 -9.57
C GLU A 21 4.13 49.55 -9.43
N THR A 22 3.97 49.08 -8.20
CA THR A 22 4.47 47.84 -7.62
C THR A 22 3.59 46.62 -7.94
N GLU A 23 4.14 45.54 -8.50
CA GLU A 23 3.58 44.18 -8.42
C GLU A 23 4.72 43.13 -8.42
N PRO A 24 4.62 42.03 -7.63
CA PRO A 24 5.73 41.14 -7.32
C PRO A 24 6.08 40.17 -8.45
N SER A 25 7.35 39.77 -8.48
CA SER A 25 8.00 38.88 -9.42
C SER A 25 7.23 37.59 -9.76
N PRO A 26 7.31 37.09 -11.01
CA PRO A 26 6.88 35.74 -11.35
C PRO A 26 7.89 34.74 -10.78
N GLU A 27 7.52 34.07 -9.70
CA GLU A 27 8.24 32.89 -9.24
C GLU A 27 8.20 31.81 -10.33
N SER A 28 9.41 31.51 -10.80
CA SER A 28 9.86 30.26 -11.39
C SER A 28 8.87 29.09 -11.28
N LEU A 29 8.46 28.60 -12.45
CA LEU A 29 7.93 27.25 -12.66
C LEU A 29 9.01 26.21 -12.29
N THR A 30 9.24 25.97 -11.00
CA THR A 30 9.85 24.73 -10.53
C THR A 30 8.81 23.63 -10.65
N SER A 31 8.96 22.83 -11.70
CA SER A 31 8.39 21.48 -11.71
C SER A 31 8.89 20.76 -10.46
N PRO A 32 8.03 20.13 -9.64
CA PRO A 32 8.53 19.32 -8.54
C PRO A 32 9.32 18.16 -9.13
N SER A 33 10.63 18.17 -8.87
CA SER A 33 11.51 17.04 -9.09
C SER A 33 10.96 15.83 -8.33
N ILE A 34 10.98 14.67 -8.99
CA ILE A 34 10.45 13.36 -8.54
C ILE A 34 11.18 12.80 -7.29
N GLU A 35 11.98 13.61 -6.59
CA GLU A 35 12.98 13.14 -5.63
C GLU A 35 12.63 13.37 -4.14
N SER A 36 11.39 13.74 -3.77
CA SER A 36 11.08 14.05 -2.36
C SER A 36 9.71 13.61 -1.81
N GLN A 37 9.08 12.58 -2.37
CA GLN A 37 7.92 11.92 -1.73
C GLN A 37 8.25 10.55 -1.13
N GLN A 38 9.40 10.43 -0.47
CA GLN A 38 9.66 9.25 0.35
C GLN A 38 9.15 9.49 1.76
N ALA A 39 8.04 8.82 2.11
CA ALA A 39 7.58 8.71 3.49
C ALA A 39 8.74 8.24 4.40
N PRO A 40 8.78 8.65 5.68
CA PRO A 40 9.83 8.23 6.61
C PRO A 40 10.07 6.72 6.53
N ILE A 41 11.33 6.32 6.36
CA ILE A 41 11.74 4.92 6.28
C ILE A 41 11.47 4.30 7.66
N THR A 42 10.32 3.67 7.81
CA THR A 42 10.06 2.77 8.93
C THR A 42 10.84 1.48 8.71
N THR A 43 11.03 0.68 9.76
CA THR A 43 11.72 -0.62 9.71
C THR A 43 11.10 -1.63 8.73
N THR A 44 9.92 -1.34 8.18
CA THR A 44 9.21 -2.11 7.16
C THR A 44 9.24 -1.47 5.75
N ASN A 45 9.77 -0.25 5.59
CA ASN A 45 9.98 0.42 4.30
C ASN A 45 11.42 0.24 3.77
N VAL A 46 12.03 -0.90 4.07
CA VAL A 46 13.29 -1.34 3.48
C VAL A 46 13.01 -2.12 2.20
N ASP A 47 13.86 -1.98 1.20
CA ASP A 47 13.81 -2.75 -0.05
C ASP A 47 14.32 -4.20 0.11
N VAL A 48 14.71 -4.60 1.31
CA VAL A 48 15.18 -5.94 1.64
C VAL A 48 14.44 -6.49 2.86
N ALA A 49 13.64 -7.53 2.65
CA ALA A 49 13.06 -8.30 3.75
C ALA A 49 14.16 -8.89 4.67
N PRO A 50 13.92 -9.03 5.99
CA PRO A 50 14.92 -9.55 6.94
C PRO A 50 15.57 -10.87 6.49
N GLU A 51 14.78 -11.79 5.94
CA GLU A 51 15.22 -13.10 5.46
C GLU A 51 16.12 -13.01 4.22
N CYS A 52 16.10 -11.87 3.51
CA CYS A 52 16.90 -11.57 2.35
C CYS A 52 18.13 -10.69 2.65
N GLN A 53 18.37 -10.30 3.90
CA GLN A 53 19.52 -9.45 4.29
C GLN A 53 20.89 -10.07 3.96
N GLY A 54 20.93 -11.40 3.79
CA GLY A 54 22.09 -12.09 3.27
C GLY A 54 22.57 -11.61 1.89
N ILE A 55 21.70 -11.02 1.07
CA ILE A 55 22.08 -10.40 -0.21
C ILE A 55 23.02 -9.20 0.03
N ILE A 56 22.66 -8.32 0.95
CA ILE A 56 23.46 -7.15 1.31
C ILE A 56 24.76 -7.59 1.99
N THR A 57 24.70 -8.61 2.86
CA THR A 57 25.88 -9.19 3.48
C THR A 57 26.83 -9.78 2.45
N PHE A 58 26.32 -10.51 1.45
CA PHE A 58 27.11 -11.07 0.36
C PHE A 58 27.84 -9.99 -0.43
N VAL A 59 27.14 -8.94 -0.88
CA VAL A 59 27.78 -7.84 -1.63
C VAL A 59 28.82 -7.10 -0.78
N ASN A 60 28.62 -6.98 0.53
CA ASN A 60 29.57 -6.29 1.41
C ASN A 60 30.81 -7.14 1.77
N THR A 61 30.68 -8.47 1.84
CA THR A 61 31.71 -9.33 2.44
C THR A 61 32.40 -10.29 1.46
N ALA A 62 31.76 -10.63 0.33
CA ALA A 62 32.33 -11.55 -0.64
C ALA A 62 33.64 -11.00 -1.24
N SER A 63 34.62 -11.87 -1.49
CA SER A 63 35.86 -11.45 -2.14
C SER A 63 35.63 -10.97 -3.58
N PHE A 64 36.58 -10.22 -4.16
CA PHE A 64 36.52 -9.86 -5.59
C PHE A 64 36.31 -11.11 -6.45
N GLN A 65 37.11 -12.15 -6.22
CA GLN A 65 37.06 -13.40 -6.99
C GLN A 65 35.71 -14.12 -6.86
N THR A 66 35.11 -14.06 -5.66
CA THR A 66 33.77 -14.62 -5.43
C THR A 66 32.71 -13.85 -6.22
N LEU A 67 32.75 -12.52 -6.20
CA LEU A 67 31.81 -11.69 -6.95
C LEU A 67 31.99 -11.86 -8.48
N ASP A 68 33.23 -11.97 -8.95
CA ASP A 68 33.60 -12.12 -10.37
C ASP A 68 33.16 -13.46 -10.98
N THR A 69 32.83 -14.43 -10.13
CA THR A 69 32.20 -15.69 -10.57
C THR A 69 30.77 -15.45 -11.09
N TYR A 70 30.08 -14.43 -10.57
CA TYR A 70 28.66 -14.17 -10.86
C TYR A 70 28.42 -12.87 -11.64
N LEU A 71 29.37 -11.93 -11.58
CA LEU A 71 29.27 -10.59 -12.14
C LEU A 71 30.44 -10.30 -13.09
N PRO A 72 30.25 -9.47 -14.12
CA PRO A 72 31.36 -8.98 -14.92
C PRO A 72 32.38 -8.20 -14.09
N SER A 73 33.68 -8.34 -14.39
CA SER A 73 34.76 -7.78 -13.57
C SER A 73 34.72 -6.25 -13.41
N ASN A 74 34.20 -5.52 -14.41
CA ASN A 74 33.98 -4.08 -14.29
C ASN A 74 32.90 -3.72 -13.26
N VAL A 75 31.83 -4.52 -13.17
CA VAL A 75 30.79 -4.37 -12.14
C VAL A 75 31.36 -4.68 -10.76
N VAL A 76 32.12 -5.77 -10.63
CA VAL A 76 32.80 -6.13 -9.38
C VAL A 76 33.74 -5.03 -8.91
N THR A 77 34.52 -4.47 -9.83
CA THR A 77 35.44 -3.36 -9.53
C THR A 77 34.68 -2.15 -8.96
N ASN A 78 33.54 -1.78 -9.56
CA ASN A 78 32.71 -0.69 -9.08
C ASN A 78 32.11 -0.99 -7.69
N LEU A 79 31.58 -2.19 -7.47
CA LEU A 79 31.00 -2.62 -6.20
C LEU A 79 32.03 -2.63 -5.06
N VAL A 80 33.21 -3.24 -5.31
CA VAL A 80 34.29 -3.33 -4.33
C VAL A 80 34.84 -1.95 -3.99
N SER A 81 35.00 -1.08 -4.99
CA SER A 81 35.43 0.30 -4.77
C SER A 81 34.40 1.09 -3.95
N ARG A 82 33.11 0.96 -4.28
CA ARG A 82 32.03 1.66 -3.56
C ARG A 82 31.89 1.21 -2.11
N ARG A 83 31.95 -0.11 -1.84
CA ARG A 83 31.83 -0.63 -0.46
C ARG A 83 33.05 -0.33 0.41
N ALA A 84 34.22 -0.12 -0.19
CA ALA A 84 35.43 0.29 0.53
C ALA A 84 35.30 1.70 1.14
N THR A 85 34.46 2.55 0.56
CA THR A 85 34.11 3.86 1.15
C THR A 85 33.03 3.75 2.21
N ALA A 86 31.96 3.00 1.94
CA ALA A 86 30.91 2.71 2.91
C ALA A 86 30.17 1.43 2.53
N PRO A 87 29.89 0.51 3.47
CA PRO A 87 29.08 -0.67 3.20
C PRO A 87 27.69 -0.31 2.67
N PHE A 88 27.15 -1.16 1.79
CA PHE A 88 25.79 -1.03 1.31
C PHE A 88 24.78 -1.32 2.42
N THR A 89 23.68 -0.59 2.45
CA THR A 89 22.60 -0.76 3.44
C THR A 89 21.26 -1.18 2.82
N SER A 90 21.12 -1.10 1.50
CA SER A 90 19.89 -1.37 0.76
C SER A 90 20.18 -1.88 -0.67
N LEU A 91 19.17 -2.43 -1.35
CA LEU A 91 19.29 -2.80 -2.76
C LEU A 91 19.37 -1.56 -3.66
N ALA A 92 18.69 -0.48 -3.30
CA ALA A 92 18.74 0.81 -3.99
C ALA A 92 20.16 1.38 -3.99
N ASP A 93 20.89 1.27 -2.86
CA ASP A 93 22.30 1.68 -2.77
C ASP A 93 23.19 0.80 -3.66
N VAL A 94 22.93 -0.51 -3.69
CA VAL A 94 23.63 -1.44 -4.60
C VAL A 94 23.35 -1.08 -6.08
N SER A 95 22.10 -0.80 -6.45
CA SER A 95 21.73 -0.43 -7.82
C SER A 95 22.19 0.96 -8.24
N SER A 96 22.52 1.83 -7.28
CA SER A 96 23.12 3.15 -7.58
C SER A 96 24.54 3.03 -8.14
N VAL A 97 25.19 1.88 -7.95
CA VAL A 97 26.53 1.61 -8.47
C VAL A 97 26.47 1.49 -9.98
N ASN A 98 27.40 2.17 -10.68
CA ASN A 98 27.46 2.15 -12.13
C ASN A 98 27.49 0.71 -12.67
N LEU A 99 26.64 0.45 -13.67
CA LEU A 99 26.42 -0.84 -14.33
C LEU A 99 25.69 -1.90 -13.48
N VAL A 100 25.16 -1.54 -12.31
CA VAL A 100 24.34 -2.41 -11.48
C VAL A 100 22.86 -2.12 -11.72
N ALA A 101 22.35 -2.61 -12.84
CA ALA A 101 20.91 -2.65 -13.11
C ALA A 101 20.27 -3.95 -12.61
N GLU A 102 18.97 -4.13 -12.85
CA GLU A 102 18.17 -5.28 -12.41
C GLU A 102 18.83 -6.64 -12.71
N THR A 103 19.37 -6.83 -13.92
CA THR A 103 20.08 -8.07 -14.29
C THR A 103 21.24 -8.38 -13.36
N ARG A 104 21.97 -7.36 -12.90
CA ARG A 104 23.10 -7.54 -11.97
C ARG A 104 22.62 -7.77 -10.55
N LEU A 105 21.52 -7.15 -10.12
CA LEU A 105 20.88 -7.51 -8.86
C LEU A 105 20.47 -8.99 -8.83
N LYS A 106 19.94 -9.51 -9.94
CA LYS A 106 19.61 -10.93 -10.08
C LYS A 106 20.83 -11.86 -10.02
N GLN A 107 21.94 -11.46 -10.61
CA GLN A 107 23.19 -12.22 -10.50
C GLN A 107 23.78 -12.18 -9.09
N ILE A 108 23.67 -11.04 -8.40
CA ILE A 108 24.04 -10.91 -6.99
C ILE A 108 23.19 -11.84 -6.12
N GLU A 109 21.87 -11.87 -6.33
CA GLU A 109 20.95 -12.77 -5.65
C GLU A 109 21.36 -14.25 -5.85
N GLN A 110 21.69 -14.64 -7.09
CA GLN A 110 22.18 -15.98 -7.41
C GLN A 110 23.49 -16.31 -6.68
N GLY A 111 24.45 -15.37 -6.64
CA GLY A 111 25.70 -15.53 -5.91
C GLY A 111 25.47 -15.71 -4.41
N ALA A 112 24.64 -14.85 -3.81
CA ALA A 112 24.27 -14.94 -2.39
C ALA A 112 23.61 -16.29 -2.05
N ARG A 113 22.76 -16.81 -2.94
CA ARG A 113 22.13 -18.12 -2.78
C ARG A 113 23.15 -19.26 -2.89
N ALA A 114 24.03 -19.21 -3.88
CA ALA A 114 25.05 -20.22 -4.12
C ALA A 114 26.08 -20.32 -2.97
N THR A 115 26.37 -19.21 -2.29
CA THR A 115 27.25 -19.19 -1.11
C THR A 115 26.52 -19.45 0.21
N GLY A 116 25.20 -19.71 0.18
CA GLY A 116 24.39 -19.95 1.38
C GLY A 116 24.15 -18.69 2.23
N ALA A 117 24.40 -17.50 1.70
CA ALA A 117 24.10 -16.23 2.40
C ALA A 117 22.58 -16.00 2.51
N ILE A 118 21.80 -16.52 1.55
CA ILE A 118 20.34 -16.59 1.63
C ILE A 118 19.83 -18.02 1.43
N GLY A 119 18.74 -18.35 2.13
CA GLY A 119 18.08 -19.65 2.07
C GLY A 119 16.76 -19.63 1.28
N SER A 120 15.94 -20.65 1.50
CA SER A 120 14.62 -20.78 0.89
C SER A 120 13.59 -19.76 1.40
N SER A 121 13.82 -19.17 2.57
CA SER A 121 12.96 -18.11 3.14
C SER A 121 13.07 -16.78 2.39
N CYS A 122 14.12 -16.57 1.60
CA CYS A 122 14.22 -15.45 0.65
C CYS A 122 13.81 -15.93 -0.74
N VAL A 123 12.72 -15.38 -1.28
CA VAL A 123 12.19 -15.77 -2.59
C VAL A 123 13.04 -15.19 -3.71
N GLY A 124 13.52 -13.96 -3.53
CA GLY A 124 14.41 -13.28 -4.46
C GLY A 124 14.07 -11.80 -4.62
N ILE A 125 14.66 -11.17 -5.64
CA ILE A 125 14.49 -9.75 -5.94
C ILE A 125 13.42 -9.55 -7.03
N PHE A 126 12.35 -8.79 -6.80
CA PHE A 126 11.33 -8.48 -7.82
C PHE A 126 11.13 -6.97 -7.87
N ASP A 127 11.29 -6.38 -9.05
CA ASP A 127 11.26 -4.91 -9.27
C ASP A 127 12.06 -4.14 -8.21
N GLY A 128 13.32 -4.53 -7.98
CA GLY A 128 14.19 -3.87 -6.99
C GLY A 128 13.92 -4.21 -5.52
N LEU A 129 12.98 -5.11 -5.23
CA LEU A 129 12.62 -5.52 -3.85
C LEU A 129 13.04 -6.95 -3.54
N ALA A 130 13.78 -7.17 -2.46
CA ALA A 130 14.04 -8.50 -1.93
C ALA A 130 12.86 -8.96 -1.05
N ILE A 131 12.18 -10.02 -1.48
CA ILE A 131 10.91 -10.49 -0.89
C ILE A 131 11.12 -11.82 -0.15
N SER A 132 10.60 -11.90 1.09
CA SER A 132 10.55 -13.17 1.85
C SER A 132 9.44 -14.10 1.36
N THR A 133 9.49 -15.39 1.71
CA THR A 133 8.39 -16.33 1.39
C THR A 133 7.07 -15.89 1.98
N SER A 134 7.13 -15.31 3.17
CA SER A 134 5.95 -14.84 3.89
C SER A 134 5.35 -13.59 3.26
N ASP A 135 6.19 -12.67 2.76
CA ASP A 135 5.75 -11.49 2.04
C ASP A 135 5.20 -11.85 0.66
N ALA A 136 5.85 -12.78 -0.05
CA ALA A 136 5.36 -13.26 -1.34
C ALA A 136 3.96 -13.89 -1.21
N ALA A 137 3.73 -14.69 -0.17
CA ALA A 137 2.41 -15.26 0.11
C ALA A 137 1.38 -14.16 0.43
N ALA A 138 1.76 -13.15 1.23
CA ALA A 138 0.89 -12.03 1.56
C ALA A 138 0.53 -11.20 0.32
N ILE A 139 1.50 -10.90 -0.55
CA ILE A 139 1.28 -10.19 -1.82
C ILE A 139 0.32 -10.95 -2.72
N VAL A 140 0.52 -12.26 -2.88
CA VAL A 140 -0.36 -13.10 -3.70
C VAL A 140 -1.77 -13.16 -3.12
N SER A 141 -1.89 -13.33 -1.79
CA SER A 141 -3.17 -13.30 -1.10
C SER A 141 -3.87 -11.97 -1.32
N LEU A 142 -3.19 -10.86 -1.04
CA LEU A 142 -3.70 -9.51 -1.24
C LEU A 142 -4.22 -9.32 -2.66
N VAL A 143 -3.37 -9.50 -3.66
CA VAL A 143 -3.74 -9.22 -5.05
C VAL A 143 -4.89 -10.09 -5.54
N ASN A 144 -5.05 -11.31 -5.02
CA ASN A 144 -6.16 -12.18 -5.38
C ASN A 144 -7.48 -11.81 -4.69
N THR A 145 -7.44 -11.18 -3.51
CA THR A 145 -8.64 -10.92 -2.70
C THR A 145 -9.00 -9.44 -2.57
N ILE A 146 -8.08 -8.52 -2.85
CA ILE A 146 -8.29 -7.08 -2.71
C ILE A 146 -9.38 -6.62 -3.68
N PRO A 147 -10.39 -5.86 -3.23
CA PRO A 147 -11.40 -5.29 -4.11
C PRO A 147 -10.82 -4.32 -5.15
N ASP A 148 -11.58 -4.07 -6.21
CA ASP A 148 -11.22 -3.13 -7.28
C ASP A 148 -10.93 -1.72 -6.75
N SER A 149 -11.90 -1.16 -6.02
CA SER A 149 -11.80 0.18 -5.43
C SER A 149 -10.57 0.35 -4.54
N GLU A 150 -10.29 -0.64 -3.69
CA GLU A 150 -9.13 -0.62 -2.80
C GLU A 150 -7.80 -0.85 -3.54
N LEU A 151 -7.80 -1.65 -4.61
CA LEU A 151 -6.60 -1.83 -5.44
C LEU A 151 -6.21 -0.52 -6.14
N HIS A 152 -7.20 0.24 -6.60
CA HIS A 152 -6.98 1.57 -7.16
C HIS A 152 -6.49 2.59 -6.12
N ASP A 153 -6.91 2.47 -4.86
CA ASP A 153 -6.34 3.27 -3.76
C ASP A 153 -4.88 2.88 -3.45
N VAL A 154 -4.52 1.59 -3.58
CA VAL A 154 -3.13 1.11 -3.44
C VAL A 154 -2.25 1.53 -4.62
N LEU A 155 -2.85 1.68 -5.80
CA LEU A 155 -2.18 1.95 -7.08
C LEU A 155 -2.73 3.21 -7.77
N PRO A 156 -2.72 4.39 -7.13
CA PRO A 156 -3.38 5.59 -7.64
C PRO A 156 -2.82 6.03 -8.99
N ASP A 157 -1.50 5.90 -9.18
CA ASP A 157 -0.79 6.30 -10.40
C ASP A 157 -0.63 5.15 -11.41
N ALA A 158 -1.09 3.94 -11.07
CA ALA A 158 -0.95 2.72 -11.88
C ALA A 158 -2.30 2.09 -12.21
N TRP A 159 -3.27 2.92 -12.62
CA TRP A 159 -4.64 2.51 -12.93
C TRP A 159 -4.73 1.35 -13.92
N ASN A 160 -3.96 1.40 -15.01
CA ASN A 160 -3.91 0.31 -15.99
C ASN A 160 -3.28 -0.97 -15.41
N GLY A 161 -2.31 -0.83 -14.49
CA GLY A 161 -1.71 -1.95 -13.76
C GLY A 161 -2.73 -2.62 -12.84
N ALA A 162 -3.50 -1.83 -12.08
CA ALA A 162 -4.59 -2.32 -11.23
C ALA A 162 -5.64 -3.10 -12.05
N ALA A 163 -6.10 -2.53 -13.17
CA ALA A 163 -7.04 -3.19 -14.07
C ALA A 163 -6.49 -4.53 -14.62
N ASN A 164 -5.22 -4.55 -15.03
CA ASN A 164 -4.57 -5.77 -15.51
C ASN A 164 -4.45 -6.83 -14.40
N LEU A 165 -4.10 -6.42 -13.17
CA LEU A 165 -4.05 -7.33 -12.03
C LEU A 165 -5.43 -7.96 -11.78
N LEU A 166 -6.50 -7.17 -11.78
CA LEU A 166 -7.87 -7.69 -11.60
C LEU A 166 -8.26 -8.72 -12.67
N ASN A 167 -7.97 -8.41 -13.94
CA ASN A 167 -8.29 -9.27 -15.09
C ASN A 167 -7.49 -10.58 -15.13
N LEU A 168 -6.27 -10.59 -14.58
CA LEU A 168 -5.35 -11.73 -14.64
C LEU A 168 -5.43 -12.63 -13.40
N ARG A 169 -6.32 -12.35 -12.44
CA ARG A 169 -6.55 -13.23 -11.30
C ARG A 169 -7.01 -14.63 -11.75
N PRO A 170 -6.64 -15.71 -11.03
CA PRO A 170 -5.78 -15.72 -9.84
C PRO A 170 -4.28 -15.82 -10.16
N PHE A 171 -3.45 -15.17 -9.34
CA PHE A 171 -1.99 -15.33 -9.35
C PHE A 171 -1.54 -16.42 -8.39
N THR A 172 -0.43 -17.09 -8.73
CA THR A 172 0.19 -18.12 -7.88
C THR A 172 1.52 -17.67 -7.28
N THR A 173 2.17 -16.63 -7.83
CA THR A 173 3.47 -16.14 -7.37
C THR A 173 3.53 -14.61 -7.37
N ALA A 174 4.31 -14.03 -6.45
CA ALA A 174 4.55 -12.59 -6.41
C ALA A 174 5.34 -12.09 -7.63
N GLN A 175 6.16 -12.96 -8.25
CA GLN A 175 6.85 -12.65 -9.50
C GLN A 175 5.88 -12.49 -10.68
N ALA A 176 4.82 -13.31 -10.74
CA ALA A 176 3.82 -13.15 -11.79
C ALA A 176 3.10 -11.79 -11.67
N ILE A 177 2.89 -11.32 -10.44
CA ILE A 177 2.31 -10.01 -10.13
C ILE A 177 3.26 -8.88 -10.54
N SER A 178 4.55 -8.97 -10.17
CA SER A 178 5.55 -7.96 -10.54
C SER A 178 5.70 -7.82 -12.06
N ASN A 179 5.55 -8.93 -12.79
CA ASN A 179 5.68 -8.95 -14.26
C ASN A 179 4.43 -8.45 -15.01
N VAL A 180 3.35 -8.06 -14.33
CA VAL A 180 2.14 -7.57 -14.99
C VAL A 180 2.41 -6.21 -15.63
N ALA A 181 1.97 -6.04 -16.88
CA ALA A 181 2.11 -4.79 -17.59
C ALA A 181 1.43 -3.64 -16.82
N GLY A 182 2.18 -2.56 -16.56
CA GLY A 182 1.72 -1.44 -15.75
C GLY A 182 2.00 -1.56 -14.24
N ILE A 183 2.61 -2.67 -13.81
CA ILE A 183 3.23 -2.82 -12.49
C ILE A 183 4.73 -2.63 -12.66
N GLY A 184 5.30 -1.66 -11.96
CA GLY A 184 6.74 -1.47 -11.83
C GLY A 184 7.14 -1.33 -10.37
N GLU A 185 8.40 -1.01 -10.09
CA GLU A 185 8.96 -0.98 -8.73
C GLU A 185 8.09 -0.22 -7.71
N VAL A 186 7.64 0.99 -8.05
CA VAL A 186 6.82 1.80 -7.14
C VAL A 186 5.48 1.11 -6.85
N SER A 187 4.80 0.64 -7.89
CA SER A 187 3.52 -0.08 -7.77
C SER A 187 3.68 -1.38 -6.98
N PHE A 188 4.69 -2.18 -7.30
CA PHE A 188 4.96 -3.44 -6.62
C PHE A 188 5.37 -3.21 -5.15
N ARG A 189 6.12 -2.13 -4.87
CA ARG A 189 6.40 -1.66 -3.51
C ARG A 189 5.13 -1.27 -2.76
N SER A 190 4.21 -0.55 -3.37
CA SER A 190 2.92 -0.20 -2.77
C SER A 190 2.08 -1.43 -2.47
N ILE A 191 2.01 -2.40 -3.39
CA ILE A 191 1.33 -3.69 -3.18
C ILE A 191 1.96 -4.43 -2.00
N ARG A 192 3.29 -4.57 -2.00
CA ARG A 192 4.01 -5.25 -0.92
C ARG A 192 3.82 -4.57 0.43
N ASN A 193 3.90 -3.24 0.47
CA ASN A 193 3.66 -2.48 1.69
C ASN A 193 2.21 -2.66 2.18
N SER A 194 1.24 -2.61 1.27
CA SER A 194 -0.17 -2.87 1.59
C SER A 194 -0.38 -4.31 2.12
N ALA A 195 0.37 -5.28 1.58
CA ALA A 195 0.28 -6.67 2.00
C ALA A 195 0.99 -6.99 3.33
N THR A 196 1.98 -6.19 3.73
CA THR A 196 2.86 -6.54 4.87
C THR A 196 2.74 -5.61 6.06
N LEU A 197 2.39 -4.34 5.86
CA LEU A 197 2.34 -3.36 6.94
C LEU A 197 1.19 -3.61 7.93
N SER A 198 0.11 -4.27 7.50
CA SER A 198 -1.07 -4.59 8.33
C SER A 198 -1.10 -5.99 8.91
N ARG A 199 -0.06 -6.83 8.73
CA ARG A 199 -0.10 -8.25 9.12
C ARG A 199 -0.48 -8.51 10.58
N PRO A 200 0.04 -7.76 11.58
CA PRO A 200 -0.41 -7.97 12.95
C PRO A 200 -1.90 -7.64 13.14
N PHE A 201 -2.40 -6.59 12.48
CA PHE A 201 -3.82 -6.24 12.52
C PHE A 201 -4.69 -7.30 11.80
N GLU A 202 -4.23 -7.86 10.68
CA GLU A 202 -4.91 -8.95 9.98
C GLU A 202 -4.91 -10.26 10.78
N ALA A 203 -3.85 -10.54 11.54
CA ALA A 203 -3.81 -11.67 12.46
C ALA A 203 -4.86 -11.51 13.58
N LEU A 204 -5.04 -10.30 14.09
CA LEU A 204 -6.12 -9.96 15.02
C LEU A 204 -7.50 -10.11 14.37
N ALA A 205 -7.68 -9.61 13.14
CA ALA A 205 -8.92 -9.78 12.39
C ALA A 205 -9.26 -11.26 12.17
N THR A 206 -8.27 -12.06 11.77
CA THR A 206 -8.41 -13.51 11.59
C THR A 206 -8.80 -14.19 12.90
N ALA A 207 -8.14 -13.85 14.02
CA ALA A 207 -8.46 -14.43 15.32
C ALA A 207 -9.86 -14.05 15.81
N LEU A 208 -10.31 -12.81 15.58
CA LEU A 208 -11.67 -12.38 15.87
C LEU A 208 -12.70 -13.13 15.02
N ASN A 209 -12.48 -13.18 13.71
CA ASN A 209 -13.40 -13.82 12.75
C ASN A 209 -13.47 -15.35 12.94
N ALA A 210 -12.49 -15.95 13.61
CA ALA A 210 -12.48 -17.36 13.97
C ALA A 210 -13.28 -17.69 15.25
N ILE A 211 -13.74 -16.67 16.00
CA ILE A 211 -14.64 -16.89 17.15
C ILE A 211 -15.98 -17.39 16.57
N PRO A 212 -16.45 -18.59 16.95
CA PRO A 212 -17.69 -19.12 16.40
C PRO A 212 -18.86 -18.18 16.66
N SER A 213 -19.54 -17.77 15.58
CA SER A 213 -20.88 -17.20 15.72
C SER A 213 -21.85 -18.36 15.91
N ASN A 214 -22.78 -18.23 16.85
CA ASN A 214 -23.86 -19.20 17.04
C ASN A 214 -25.02 -18.95 16.03
N GLY A 215 -24.75 -18.29 14.91
CA GLY A 215 -25.74 -17.79 13.95
C GLY A 215 -26.45 -16.51 14.41
N SER A 216 -26.81 -16.45 15.69
CA SER A 216 -27.60 -15.37 16.30
C SER A 216 -26.76 -14.24 16.92
N TYR A 217 -25.43 -14.34 16.90
CA TYR A 217 -24.56 -13.35 17.53
C TYR A 217 -23.14 -13.45 17.00
N GLY A 218 -22.51 -12.31 16.70
CA GLY A 218 -21.11 -12.30 16.30
C GLY A 218 -20.52 -10.94 15.98
N ALA A 219 -19.26 -10.99 15.55
CA ALA A 219 -18.50 -9.83 15.13
C ALA A 219 -17.56 -10.18 13.97
N GLN A 220 -17.27 -9.19 13.14
CA GLN A 220 -16.33 -9.32 12.04
C GLN A 220 -15.41 -8.11 11.97
N LEU A 221 -14.15 -8.36 11.63
CA LEU A 221 -13.16 -7.36 11.31
C LEU A 221 -12.60 -7.68 9.91
N LYS A 222 -12.58 -6.71 9.01
CA LYS A 222 -11.92 -6.86 7.70
C LYS A 222 -10.94 -5.71 7.49
N ARG A 223 -9.80 -6.04 6.88
CA ARG A 223 -8.88 -5.06 6.31
C ARG A 223 -9.23 -4.82 4.85
N HIS A 224 -9.51 -5.88 4.09
CA HIS A 224 -9.83 -5.77 2.66
C HIS A 224 -11.33 -5.93 2.42
N PHE A 225 -11.98 -4.92 1.84
CA PHE A 225 -13.43 -4.93 1.58
C PHE A 225 -13.83 -3.80 0.61
N ASP A 226 -14.87 -4.04 -0.20
CA ASP A 226 -15.40 -3.01 -1.09
C ASP A 226 -16.35 -2.10 -0.33
N TRP A 227 -15.82 -0.98 0.16
CA TRP A 227 -16.59 -0.08 1.01
C TRP A 227 -17.87 0.43 0.33
N TRP A 228 -17.87 0.64 -0.99
CA TRP A 228 -19.04 1.13 -1.70
C TRP A 228 -20.12 0.06 -1.75
N ASN A 229 -19.74 -1.17 -2.09
CA ASN A 229 -20.64 -2.30 -2.08
C ASN A 229 -21.23 -2.55 -0.67
N GLU A 230 -20.40 -2.49 0.38
CA GLU A 230 -20.87 -2.66 1.77
C GLU A 230 -21.89 -1.59 2.18
N VAL A 231 -21.69 -0.33 1.78
CA VAL A 231 -22.61 0.77 2.17
C VAL A 231 -23.88 0.80 1.29
N THR A 232 -23.78 0.41 0.02
CA THR A 232 -24.90 0.46 -0.95
C THR A 232 -25.64 -0.86 -1.11
N ALA A 233 -25.20 -1.91 -0.42
CA ALA A 233 -25.91 -3.18 -0.35
C ALA A 233 -27.36 -2.95 0.10
N TYR A 234 -28.30 -3.61 -0.59
CA TYR A 234 -29.71 -3.48 -0.27
C TYR A 234 -30.03 -4.25 1.01
N HIS A 235 -30.30 -3.52 2.10
CA HIS A 235 -30.80 -4.07 3.36
C HIS A 235 -32.24 -3.60 3.59
N GLY A 236 -33.19 -4.54 3.60
CA GLY A 236 -34.63 -4.26 3.63
C GLY A 236 -35.10 -3.45 4.84
N TYR A 237 -34.38 -3.52 5.98
CA TYR A 237 -34.68 -2.77 7.20
C TYR A 237 -33.52 -1.84 7.62
N SER A 238 -32.96 -1.09 6.67
CA SER A 238 -31.98 -0.02 6.97
C SER A 238 -32.58 1.04 7.90
N GLN A 239 -31.90 1.35 9.01
CA GLN A 239 -32.38 2.30 10.02
C GLN A 239 -31.67 3.65 9.87
N GLY A 240 -32.38 4.68 9.42
CA GLY A 240 -31.91 6.07 9.45
C GLY A 240 -30.85 6.46 8.41
N GLY A 241 -30.52 5.56 7.48
CA GLY A 241 -29.51 5.79 6.44
C GLY A 241 -28.07 5.85 7.01
N PRO A 242 -27.04 5.73 6.16
CA PRO A 242 -25.67 5.76 6.63
C PRO A 242 -25.24 7.18 7.04
N THR A 243 -24.45 7.28 8.12
CA THR A 243 -23.74 8.52 8.47
C THR A 243 -22.34 8.47 7.87
N CYS A 244 -22.10 9.28 6.85
CA CYS A 244 -20.85 9.29 6.09
C CYS A 244 -19.99 10.54 6.38
N PHE A 245 -18.69 10.42 6.14
CA PHE A 245 -17.70 11.48 6.38
C PHE A 245 -16.55 11.40 5.38
N GLY A 246 -16.05 12.54 4.94
CA GLY A 246 -14.90 12.60 4.01
C GLY A 246 -15.16 12.07 2.60
N LEU A 247 -16.42 11.78 2.26
CA LEU A 247 -16.86 11.40 0.93
C LEU A 247 -17.43 12.64 0.24
N GLU A 248 -17.15 12.80 -1.06
CA GLU A 248 -17.76 13.86 -1.84
C GLU A 248 -19.29 13.70 -1.86
N PRO A 249 -20.09 14.79 -1.87
CA PRO A 249 -21.55 14.71 -1.87
C PRO A 249 -22.17 13.92 -3.04
N SER A 250 -21.45 13.81 -4.17
CA SER A 250 -21.83 12.96 -5.32
C SER A 250 -21.49 11.48 -5.12
N SER A 251 -20.66 11.18 -4.13
CA SER A 251 -20.12 9.85 -3.79
C SER A 251 -20.65 9.35 -2.44
N VAL A 252 -21.81 9.85 -2.01
CA VAL A 252 -22.54 9.32 -0.85
C VAL A 252 -23.82 8.64 -1.29
N PRO A 253 -24.20 7.52 -0.64
CA PRO A 253 -25.47 6.86 -0.89
C PRO A 253 -26.66 7.80 -0.69
N SER A 254 -27.74 7.56 -1.43
CA SER A 254 -28.98 8.31 -1.25
C SER A 254 -29.50 8.17 0.18
N GLY A 255 -29.90 9.29 0.80
CA GLY A 255 -30.37 9.32 2.18
C GLY A 255 -29.29 9.29 3.25
N ALA A 256 -28.00 9.32 2.87
CA ALA A 256 -26.90 9.43 3.82
C ALA A 256 -26.85 10.79 4.51
N THR A 257 -26.57 10.79 5.82
CA THR A 257 -26.23 12.02 6.56
C THR A 257 -24.72 12.26 6.47
N ILE A 258 -24.30 13.42 5.98
CA ILE A 258 -22.88 13.77 5.93
C ILE A 258 -22.50 14.53 7.21
N ARG A 259 -21.62 13.95 8.03
CA ARG A 259 -21.05 14.68 9.17
C ARG A 259 -19.80 15.47 8.74
N PRO A 260 -19.51 16.62 9.36
CA PRO A 260 -18.51 17.58 8.86
C PRO A 260 -17.05 17.15 9.08
N ASN A 261 -16.78 16.27 10.05
CA ASN A 261 -15.42 15.92 10.45
C ASN A 261 -15.04 14.51 9.96
N LEU A 262 -13.80 14.37 9.48
CA LEU A 262 -13.16 13.08 9.21
C LEU A 262 -13.01 12.28 10.51
N ALA A 263 -13.04 10.96 10.40
CA ALA A 263 -12.66 10.10 11.51
C ALA A 263 -11.16 10.21 11.79
N ASN A 264 -10.77 10.09 13.06
CA ASN A 264 -9.38 10.10 13.49
C ASN A 264 -8.95 8.72 14.00
N ALA A 265 -7.66 8.58 14.29
CA ALA A 265 -7.08 7.34 14.83
C ALA A 265 -7.83 6.79 16.06
N ALA A 266 -8.25 7.68 16.98
CA ALA A 266 -8.94 7.27 18.20
C ALA A 266 -10.33 6.69 17.91
N GLU A 267 -11.04 7.21 16.92
CA GLU A 267 -12.34 6.69 16.50
C GLU A 267 -12.21 5.32 15.83
N VAL A 268 -11.25 5.16 14.91
CA VAL A 268 -10.96 3.84 14.29
C VAL A 268 -10.60 2.83 15.37
N ARG A 269 -9.75 3.23 16.32
CA ARG A 269 -9.36 2.40 17.46
C ARG A 269 -10.55 1.99 18.32
N ALA A 270 -11.41 2.93 18.67
CA ALA A 270 -12.59 2.66 19.48
C ALA A 270 -13.54 1.68 18.80
N ALA A 271 -13.77 1.82 17.49
CA ALA A 271 -14.60 0.88 16.73
C ALA A 271 -14.05 -0.55 16.82
N VAL A 272 -12.75 -0.75 16.54
CA VAL A 272 -12.11 -2.08 16.62
C VAL A 272 -12.19 -2.67 18.03
N VAL A 273 -11.90 -1.88 19.06
CA VAL A 273 -11.96 -2.34 20.45
C VAL A 273 -13.40 -2.71 20.86
N ASN A 274 -14.40 -1.92 20.46
CA ASN A 274 -15.79 -2.22 20.73
C ASN A 274 -16.22 -3.54 20.08
N THR A 275 -15.81 -3.79 18.83
CA THR A 275 -16.07 -5.04 18.11
C THR A 275 -15.42 -6.25 18.79
N ILE A 276 -14.18 -6.11 19.27
CA ILE A 276 -13.50 -7.17 20.04
C ILE A 276 -14.24 -7.43 21.35
N ASN A 277 -14.62 -6.37 22.07
CA ASN A 277 -15.30 -6.47 23.36
C ASN A 277 -16.68 -7.11 23.23
N TYR A 278 -17.39 -6.84 22.14
CA TYR A 278 -18.71 -7.38 21.85
C TYR A 278 -18.70 -8.90 22.05
N VAL A 279 -17.92 -9.64 21.24
CA VAL A 279 -17.83 -11.11 21.32
C VAL A 279 -16.94 -11.64 22.45
N ASN A 280 -16.68 -10.85 23.49
CA ASN A 280 -15.75 -11.19 24.57
C ASN A 280 -14.35 -11.62 24.06
N GLY A 281 -13.90 -11.02 22.95
CA GLY A 281 -12.63 -11.33 22.31
C GLY A 281 -11.42 -11.10 23.22
N ASN A 282 -11.55 -10.30 24.28
CA ASN A 282 -10.49 -10.14 25.28
C ASN A 282 -10.14 -11.43 26.02
N ALA A 283 -11.12 -12.31 26.23
CA ALA A 283 -10.92 -13.61 26.85
C ALA A 283 -10.58 -14.71 25.84
N LEU A 284 -11.08 -14.57 24.60
CA LEU A 284 -11.00 -15.63 23.57
C LEU A 284 -9.77 -15.50 22.66
N ILE A 285 -9.26 -14.29 22.45
CA ILE A 285 -8.07 -14.03 21.63
C ILE A 285 -6.85 -13.91 22.53
N SER A 286 -5.75 -14.58 22.17
CA SER A 286 -4.49 -14.49 22.91
C SER A 286 -4.04 -13.03 23.07
N ALA A 287 -3.54 -12.69 24.26
CA ALA A 287 -3.09 -11.33 24.57
C ALA A 287 -1.96 -10.85 23.64
N SER A 288 -1.08 -11.75 23.19
CA SER A 288 -0.01 -11.43 22.24
C SER A 288 -0.56 -10.99 20.88
N VAL A 289 -1.50 -11.75 20.29
CA VAL A 289 -2.13 -11.40 19.01
C VAL A 289 -2.92 -10.11 19.14
N ARG A 290 -3.70 -9.97 20.21
CA ARG A 290 -4.48 -8.75 20.45
C ARG A 290 -3.58 -7.53 20.58
N ASN A 291 -2.57 -7.57 21.46
CA ASN A 291 -1.69 -6.43 21.69
C ASN A 291 -0.87 -6.08 20.44
N ALA A 292 -0.39 -7.07 19.69
CA ALA A 292 0.37 -6.84 18.46
C ALA A 292 -0.51 -6.20 17.36
N GLY A 293 -1.72 -6.73 17.13
CA GLY A 293 -2.64 -6.19 16.13
C GLY A 293 -3.15 -4.80 16.48
N LEU A 294 -3.43 -4.58 17.76
CA LEU A 294 -3.82 -3.28 18.27
C LEU A 294 -2.67 -2.26 18.18
N ALA A 295 -1.44 -2.60 18.57
CA ALA A 295 -0.29 -1.70 18.43
C ALA A 295 0.00 -1.37 16.96
N ASN A 296 -0.19 -2.34 16.06
CA ASN A 296 -0.05 -2.12 14.63
C ASN A 296 -1.14 -1.19 14.07
N LEU A 297 -2.40 -1.34 14.48
CA LEU A 297 -3.46 -0.39 14.14
C LEU A 297 -3.12 1.03 14.61
N ASP A 298 -2.61 1.17 15.84
CA ASP A 298 -2.23 2.48 16.39
C ASP A 298 -1.09 3.11 15.58
N ALA A 299 -0.09 2.31 15.16
CA ALA A 299 1.01 2.77 14.32
C ALA A 299 0.55 3.18 12.90
N LEU A 300 -0.38 2.42 12.31
CA LEU A 300 -0.90 2.69 10.96
C LEU A 300 -1.83 3.91 10.92
N SER A 301 -2.55 4.17 12.01
CA SER A 301 -3.52 5.27 12.10
C SER A 301 -2.95 6.54 12.74
N ALA A 302 -1.75 6.50 13.34
CA ALA A 302 -1.15 7.66 14.01
C ALA A 302 -1.04 8.89 13.09
N GLY A 303 -1.69 9.99 13.48
CA GLY A 303 -1.70 11.24 12.71
C GLY A 303 -2.49 11.18 11.40
N ARG A 304 -3.28 10.11 11.18
CA ARG A 304 -4.09 9.92 9.98
C ARG A 304 -5.52 10.40 10.16
N SER A 305 -6.15 10.69 9.03
CA SER A 305 -7.56 11.02 8.91
C SER A 305 -8.24 10.01 8.00
N PHE A 306 -9.49 9.70 8.29
CA PHE A 306 -10.24 8.64 7.63
C PHE A 306 -11.57 9.16 7.07
N LYS A 307 -11.88 8.74 5.85
CA LYS A 307 -13.22 8.84 5.22
C LYS A 307 -13.98 7.52 5.42
N GLY A 308 -15.30 7.53 5.27
CA GLY A 308 -16.12 6.31 5.36
C GLY A 308 -17.56 6.55 5.81
N CYS A 309 -18.22 5.49 6.29
CA CYS A 309 -19.60 5.53 6.75
C CYS A 309 -19.82 4.62 7.97
N ILE A 310 -20.77 5.00 8.81
CA ILE A 310 -21.25 4.21 9.96
C ILE A 310 -22.75 4.05 9.81
N PHE A 311 -23.25 2.83 9.96
CA PHE A 311 -24.67 2.54 9.78
C PHE A 311 -25.11 1.30 10.54
N SER A 312 -26.42 1.20 10.75
CA SER A 312 -27.08 0.00 11.26
C SER A 312 -28.13 -0.45 10.27
N TYR A 313 -28.25 -1.76 10.11
CA TYR A 313 -29.32 -2.36 9.32
C TYR A 313 -29.85 -3.59 10.04
N SER A 314 -31.02 -4.06 9.61
CA SER A 314 -31.53 -5.36 9.97
C SER A 314 -31.98 -6.06 8.69
N ASP A 315 -31.87 -7.38 8.65
CA ASP A 315 -32.46 -8.18 7.56
C ASP A 315 -33.89 -8.62 7.91
N ASP A 316 -34.27 -8.51 9.19
CA ASP A 316 -35.58 -8.79 9.74
C ASP A 316 -35.83 -7.98 11.03
N PRO A 317 -37.07 -7.94 11.57
CA PRO A 317 -37.38 -7.18 12.80
C PRO A 317 -36.68 -7.65 14.09
N TRP A 318 -36.09 -8.85 14.09
CA TRP A 318 -35.49 -9.51 15.26
C TRP A 318 -33.97 -9.64 15.15
N SER A 319 -33.37 -9.02 14.14
CA SER A 319 -31.91 -8.94 13.98
C SER A 319 -31.43 -7.50 13.95
N ARG A 320 -30.13 -7.31 14.18
CA ARG A 320 -29.48 -6.02 13.96
C ARG A 320 -28.01 -6.20 13.71
N HIS A 321 -27.53 -5.44 12.73
CA HIS A 321 -26.14 -5.26 12.38
C HIS A 321 -25.71 -3.82 12.66
N ASN A 322 -24.46 -3.64 13.09
CA ASN A 322 -23.82 -2.33 13.19
C ASN A 322 -22.49 -2.39 12.46
N VAL A 323 -22.33 -1.54 11.47
CA VAL A 323 -21.17 -1.49 10.58
C VAL A 323 -20.46 -0.15 10.72
N SER A 324 -19.14 -0.17 10.79
CA SER A 324 -18.30 1.02 10.65
C SER A 324 -17.19 0.76 9.64
N ILE A 325 -17.03 1.72 8.74
CA ILE A 325 -16.06 1.68 7.64
C ILE A 325 -15.16 2.90 7.74
N PHE A 326 -13.87 2.66 7.68
CA PHE A 326 -12.84 3.70 7.70
C PHE A 326 -11.83 3.43 6.58
N VAL A 327 -11.47 4.45 5.83
CA VAL A 327 -10.45 4.42 4.78
C VAL A 327 -9.53 5.62 4.97
N ASP A 328 -8.23 5.38 5.14
CA ASP A 328 -7.21 6.42 5.29
C ASP A 328 -7.19 7.27 4.00
N THR A 329 -7.28 8.59 4.16
CA THR A 329 -7.34 9.53 3.04
C THR A 329 -6.03 9.68 2.27
N VAL A 330 -4.93 9.12 2.78
CA VAL A 330 -3.58 9.26 2.21
C VAL A 330 -3.10 7.97 1.55
N ASN A 331 -3.27 6.81 2.18
CA ASN A 331 -2.66 5.56 1.71
C ASN A 331 -3.66 4.41 1.48
N GLY A 332 -4.96 4.64 1.63
CA GLY A 332 -5.98 3.62 1.40
C GLY A 332 -6.01 2.48 2.42
N PHE A 333 -5.31 2.59 3.56
CA PHE A 333 -5.47 1.65 4.66
C PHE A 333 -6.93 1.69 5.14
N SER A 334 -7.62 0.55 5.06
CA SER A 334 -9.03 0.46 5.40
C SER A 334 -9.30 -0.50 6.55
N VAL A 335 -10.33 -0.15 7.33
CA VAL A 335 -10.80 -0.91 8.48
C VAL A 335 -12.32 -1.00 8.40
N PHE A 336 -12.82 -2.23 8.37
CA PHE A 336 -14.24 -2.55 8.48
C PHE A 336 -14.47 -3.27 9.79
N THR A 337 -15.48 -2.83 10.53
CA THR A 337 -15.99 -3.53 11.70
C THR A 337 -17.47 -3.79 11.55
N GLU A 338 -17.90 -5.00 11.89
CA GLU A 338 -19.31 -5.36 11.99
C GLU A 338 -19.58 -6.10 13.29
N THR A 339 -20.76 -5.87 13.87
CA THR A 339 -21.31 -6.64 14.99
C THR A 339 -22.76 -6.95 14.68
N TRP A 340 -23.23 -8.13 15.04
CA TRP A 340 -24.61 -8.52 14.82
C TRP A 340 -25.19 -9.36 15.95
N TRP A 341 -26.51 -9.31 16.05
CA TRP A 341 -27.33 -10.23 16.85
C TRP A 341 -28.67 -10.53 16.15
N ALA A 342 -29.27 -11.65 16.53
CA ALA A 342 -30.64 -12.06 16.18
C ALA A 342 -31.28 -12.80 17.37
N GLU A 343 -32.61 -12.67 17.58
CA GLU A 343 -33.37 -13.37 18.64
C GLU A 343 -33.68 -14.84 18.33
#